data_AF-A0A1X7TSL4-F1
#
_entry.id   AF-A0A1X7TSL4-F1
#
_cell.length_a   1.000
_cell.length_b   1.000
_cell.length_c   1.000
_cell.angle_alpha   90.00
_cell.angle_beta   90.00
_cell.angle_gamma   90.00
#
_symmetry.space_group_name_H-M   'P 1'
#
loop_
_entity.id
_entity.type
_entity.pdbx_description
1 polymer ?
#
loop_
_entity_poly.entity_id
_entity_poly.type
_entity_poly.pdbx_seq_one_letter_code
_entity_poly.pdbx_strand_id
1 'polypeptide(L)'
;MFLKCTSECTCRSGWKLFLPHAQRNASSISVPRSNCRSHISGGGSTTCPVCQDIILDKPDGVVVLYCEGICNAWIHRRCAGLSLTAFAAINNDSGKAEKPYECPHSHLVSMLQEITVLSSAVEALDNIYELLRQEVYPRLYLLTSILLNLQHNNMVGTLDRTVPPLAYPPTHVETPSHPSQSRRFNIVLS
;
A
#
# COMPACT_ATOMS: atom_id res chain seq x y z
N MET A 1 29.09 -1.61 35.82
CA MET A 1 28.22 -1.04 36.87
C MET A 1 26.79 -1.46 36.52
N PHE A 2 26.30 -2.52 37.16
CA PHE A 2 25.02 -3.15 36.80
C PHE A 2 23.88 -2.40 37.48
N LEU A 3 22.96 -1.85 36.69
CA LEU A 3 21.74 -1.23 37.20
C LEU A 3 20.76 -2.34 37.59
N LYS A 4 20.52 -2.48 38.90
CA LYS A 4 19.38 -3.21 39.46
C LYS A 4 18.11 -2.52 38.99
N CYS A 5 17.28 -3.22 38.23
CA CYS A 5 15.91 -2.79 37.97
C CYS A 5 15.09 -3.10 39.24
N THR A 6 14.87 -2.09 40.07
CA THR A 6 13.96 -2.19 41.22
C THR A 6 12.52 -2.18 40.73
N SER A 7 11.78 -3.20 41.16
CA SER A 7 10.36 -3.39 40.99
C SER A 7 9.54 -2.23 41.55
N GLU A 8 8.86 -1.47 40.69
CA GLU A 8 7.68 -0.67 41.04
C GLU A 8 6.98 -0.18 39.75
N CYS A 9 6.21 -1.06 39.12
CA CYS A 9 5.22 -0.66 38.12
C CYS A 9 3.84 -0.69 38.78
N THR A 10 3.42 0.47 39.27
CA THR A 10 2.04 0.71 39.69
C THR A 10 1.14 0.72 38.45
N CYS A 11 0.17 -0.20 38.40
CA CYS A 11 -0.90 -0.20 37.40
C CYS A 11 -1.73 1.08 37.54
N ARG A 12 -1.48 2.11 36.70
CA ARG A 12 -2.42 3.23 36.52
C ARG A 12 -3.48 2.84 35.50
N SER A 13 -4.58 2.29 36.00
CA SER A 13 -5.86 2.22 35.31
C SER A 13 -6.45 3.62 35.15
N GLY A 14 -6.73 4.03 33.90
CA GLY A 14 -7.62 5.18 33.65
C GLY A 14 -7.30 5.98 32.39
N TRP A 15 -7.78 5.52 31.24
CA TRP A 15 -8.07 6.41 30.11
C TRP A 15 -9.48 6.10 29.61
N LYS A 16 -10.40 7.03 29.92
CA LYS A 16 -11.77 7.05 29.40
C LYS A 16 -11.70 7.30 27.89
N LEU A 17 -12.32 6.40 27.14
CA LEU A 17 -12.59 6.51 25.71
C LEU A 17 -13.48 7.72 25.44
N PHE A 18 -13.05 8.59 24.51
CA PHE A 18 -13.95 9.41 23.71
C PHE A 18 -14.12 8.71 22.35
N LEU A 19 -15.27 8.08 22.15
CA LEU A 19 -15.74 7.66 20.82
C LEU A 19 -16.36 8.87 20.11
N PRO A 20 -16.24 8.95 18.78
CA PRO A 20 -17.34 9.41 17.94
C PRO A 20 -17.99 8.24 17.21
N HIS A 21 -19.32 8.27 17.23
CA HIS A 21 -20.24 7.42 16.49
C HIS A 21 -19.97 7.47 14.97
N ALA A 22 -19.82 6.30 14.34
CA ALA A 22 -20.17 6.11 12.93
C ALA A 22 -20.57 4.66 12.68
N GLN A 23 -21.86 4.43 12.46
CA GLN A 23 -22.40 3.22 11.86
C GLN A 23 -21.93 3.13 10.40
N ARG A 24 -21.48 1.95 9.95
CA ARG A 24 -21.85 1.44 8.62
C ARG A 24 -21.61 -0.06 8.48
N ASN A 25 -22.51 -0.64 7.69
CA ASN A 25 -22.86 -2.04 7.54
C ASN A 25 -21.69 -2.97 7.20
N ALA A 26 -21.76 -4.17 7.78
CA ALA A 26 -20.89 -5.29 7.49
C ALA A 26 -21.23 -5.92 6.13
N SER A 27 -20.20 -6.24 5.36
CA SER A 27 -20.19 -7.35 4.41
C SER A 27 -18.88 -8.09 4.62
N SER A 28 -19.00 -9.26 5.22
CA SER A 28 -17.92 -10.05 5.80
C SER A 28 -17.15 -10.81 4.74
N ILE A 29 -15.92 -10.37 4.45
CA ILE A 29 -14.89 -11.22 3.82
C ILE A 29 -13.95 -11.66 4.94
N SER A 30 -13.94 -12.95 5.24
CA SER A 30 -13.11 -13.55 6.27
C SER A 30 -11.65 -13.60 5.82
N VAL A 31 -10.91 -12.52 6.08
CA VAL A 31 -9.45 -12.57 6.16
C VAL A 31 -9.11 -13.55 7.30
N PRO A 32 -8.13 -14.46 7.16
CA PRO A 32 -7.65 -15.23 8.29
C PRO A 32 -7.15 -14.23 9.33
N ARG A 33 -7.92 -14.05 10.41
CA ARG A 33 -7.45 -13.39 11.61
C ARG A 33 -6.23 -14.16 12.07
N SER A 34 -5.03 -13.66 11.76
CA SER A 34 -3.82 -14.03 12.49
C SER A 34 -4.14 -13.72 13.95
N ASN A 35 -4.38 -14.78 14.70
CA ASN A 35 -4.95 -14.74 16.03
C ASN A 35 -3.87 -14.22 16.99
N CYS A 36 -3.63 -12.91 16.99
CA CYS A 36 -2.86 -12.22 18.03
C CYS A 36 -3.73 -12.04 19.28
N ARG A 37 -4.38 -13.12 19.73
CA ARG A 37 -4.97 -13.17 21.07
C ARG A 37 -3.90 -13.75 21.98
N SER A 38 -3.14 -12.85 22.59
CA SER A 38 -2.33 -13.14 23.76
C SER A 38 -3.27 -13.69 24.83
N HIS A 39 -3.33 -15.01 24.96
CA HIS A 39 -3.97 -15.67 26.09
C HIS A 39 -3.15 -15.36 27.34
N ILE A 40 -3.47 -14.24 27.98
CA ILE A 40 -3.06 -14.01 29.37
C ILE A 40 -4.01 -14.84 30.21
N SER A 41 -3.61 -16.08 30.49
CA SER A 41 -4.26 -16.93 31.48
C SER A 41 -3.15 -17.53 32.33
N GLY A 42 -3.00 -16.96 33.54
CA GLY A 42 -2.24 -17.48 34.68
C GLY A 42 -0.96 -18.27 34.39
N GLY A 43 0.20 -17.59 34.45
CA GLY A 43 1.51 -18.26 34.36
C GLY A 43 2.49 -17.71 33.32
N GLY A 44 2.57 -16.39 33.16
CA GLY A 44 3.79 -15.62 32.88
C GLY A 44 4.69 -15.90 31.65
N SER A 45 4.38 -16.83 30.75
CA SER A 45 5.26 -17.08 29.58
C SER A 45 4.91 -16.15 28.42
N THR A 46 5.80 -15.22 28.09
CA THR A 46 5.74 -14.43 26.86
C THR A 46 6.21 -15.28 25.69
N THR A 47 5.52 -15.25 24.55
CA THR A 47 5.91 -15.98 23.33
C THR A 47 6.33 -15.02 22.24
N CYS A 48 7.32 -15.41 21.44
CA CYS A 48 7.77 -14.61 20.31
C CYS A 48 6.77 -14.74 19.15
N PRO A 49 6.18 -13.64 18.62
CA PRO A 49 5.23 -13.70 17.51
C PRO A 49 5.83 -14.21 16.19
N VAL A 50 7.16 -14.24 16.07
CA VAL A 50 7.85 -14.65 14.83
C VAL A 50 8.08 -16.17 14.77
N CYS A 51 8.62 -16.76 15.84
CA CYS A 51 8.92 -18.20 15.88
C CYS A 51 7.96 -19.01 16.76
N GLN A 52 7.06 -18.34 17.48
CA GLN A 52 6.09 -18.94 18.41
C GLN A 52 6.72 -19.65 19.63
N ASP A 53 8.04 -19.60 19.76
CA ASP A 53 8.75 -20.12 20.94
C ASP A 53 8.58 -19.20 22.15
N ILE A 54 8.70 -19.80 23.34
CA ILE A 54 8.65 -19.11 24.63
C ILE A 54 9.92 -18.27 24.84
N ILE A 55 9.72 -17.02 25.23
CA ILE A 55 10.77 -16.12 25.71
C ILE A 55 11.00 -16.45 27.18
N LEU A 56 12.16 -17.02 27.48
CA LEU A 56 12.55 -17.39 28.83
C LEU A 56 13.35 -16.25 29.46
N ASP A 57 12.93 -15.83 30.66
CA ASP A 57 13.65 -14.86 31.50
C ASP A 57 14.81 -15.56 32.23
N LYS A 58 15.80 -16.03 31.47
CA LYS A 58 16.99 -16.69 32.00
C LYS A 58 18.13 -15.68 32.20
N PRO A 59 18.93 -15.79 33.27
CA PRO A 59 20.05 -14.89 33.54
C PRO A 59 21.17 -14.96 32.49
N ASP A 60 21.29 -16.07 31.77
CA ASP A 60 22.19 -16.22 30.62
C ASP A 60 21.58 -15.65 29.31
N GLY A 61 20.41 -15.02 29.44
CA GLY A 61 19.86 -14.00 28.56
C GLY A 61 19.57 -14.46 27.14
N VAL A 62 18.38 -14.98 26.89
CA VAL A 62 17.85 -14.89 25.52
C VAL A 62 17.73 -13.40 25.23
N VAL A 63 18.58 -12.90 24.33
CA VAL A 63 18.61 -11.48 24.00
C VAL A 63 17.31 -11.12 23.32
N VAL A 64 16.44 -10.40 24.03
CA VAL A 64 15.11 -10.00 23.57
C VAL A 64 14.98 -8.49 23.55
N LEU A 65 14.12 -8.01 22.65
CA LEU A 65 13.72 -6.61 22.57
C LEU A 65 12.21 -6.52 22.46
N TYR A 66 11.67 -5.39 22.89
CA TYR A 66 10.26 -5.08 22.76
C TYR A 66 9.99 -4.42 21.42
N CYS A 67 9.03 -4.94 20.68
CA CYS A 67 8.52 -4.31 19.47
C CYS A 67 7.33 -3.43 19.81
N GLU A 68 7.44 -2.14 19.50
CA GLU A 68 6.42 -1.12 19.76
C GLU A 68 5.52 -0.86 18.54
N GLY A 69 5.72 -1.59 17.45
CA GLY A 69 4.81 -1.61 16.31
C GLY A 69 3.54 -2.42 16.60
N ILE A 70 2.83 -2.82 15.55
CA ILE A 70 1.56 -3.56 15.66
C ILE A 70 1.64 -4.87 16.47
N CYS A 71 2.83 -5.47 16.58
CA CYS A 71 3.03 -6.68 17.36
C CYS A 71 2.83 -6.44 18.85
N ASN A 72 3.24 -5.26 19.34
CA ASN A 72 3.24 -4.86 20.75
C ASN A 72 3.70 -6.01 21.68
N ALA A 73 4.85 -6.59 21.38
CA ALA A 73 5.30 -7.85 21.98
C ALA A 73 6.83 -7.94 22.07
N TRP A 74 7.30 -8.78 23.00
CA TRP A 74 8.71 -9.16 23.08
C TRP A 74 9.07 -10.10 21.93
N ILE A 75 10.26 -9.90 21.36
CA ILE A 75 10.79 -10.71 20.26
C ILE A 75 12.22 -11.12 20.55
N HIS A 76 12.62 -12.30 20.06
CA HIS A 76 14.02 -12.69 20.05
C HIS A 76 14.83 -11.78 19.13
N ARG A 77 16.03 -11.36 19.55
CA ARG A 77 16.99 -10.62 18.73
C ARG A 77 17.23 -11.30 17.38
N ARG A 78 17.34 -12.64 17.36
CA ARG A 78 17.54 -13.40 16.13
C ARG A 78 16.32 -13.37 15.21
N CYS A 79 15.11 -13.49 15.78
CA CYS A 79 13.86 -13.34 15.02
C CYS A 79 13.65 -11.93 14.47
N ALA A 80 14.23 -10.94 15.14
CA ALA A 80 14.29 -9.56 14.70
C ALA A 80 15.34 -9.29 13.59
N GLY A 81 16.18 -10.28 13.25
CA GLY A 81 17.27 -10.12 12.29
C GLY A 81 18.44 -9.26 12.79
N LEU A 82 18.56 -9.04 14.10
CA LEU A 82 19.53 -8.10 14.66
C LEU A 82 20.85 -8.78 15.04
N SER A 83 21.97 -8.16 14.65
CA SER A 83 23.29 -8.50 15.21
C SER A 83 23.37 -8.08 16.69
N LEU A 84 24.38 -8.56 17.42
CA LEU A 84 24.60 -8.14 18.81
C LEU A 84 24.91 -6.64 18.90
N THR A 85 25.67 -6.11 17.93
CA THR A 85 26.01 -4.69 17.85
C THR A 85 24.80 -3.82 17.54
N ALA A 86 23.95 -4.22 16.59
CA ALA A 86 22.72 -3.50 16.28
C ALA A 86 21.74 -3.51 17.46
N PHE A 87 21.59 -4.64 18.14
CA PHE A 87 20.79 -4.74 19.35
C PHE A 87 21.29 -3.80 20.46
N ALA A 88 22.60 -3.76 20.70
CA ALA A 88 23.19 -2.86 21.69
C ALA A 88 22.98 -1.39 21.31
N ALA A 89 23.14 -1.04 20.02
CA ALA A 89 22.88 0.31 19.53
C ALA A 89 21.43 0.74 19.80
N ILE A 90 20.45 -0.11 19.48
CA ILE A 90 19.02 0.18 19.72
C ILE A 90 18.71 0.37 21.20
N ASN A 91 19.29 -0.45 22.09
CA ASN A 91 19.03 -0.35 23.52
C ASN A 91 19.78 0.77 24.23
N ASN A 92 20.91 1.20 23.69
CA ASN A 92 21.70 2.30 24.22
C ASN A 92 21.35 3.65 23.57
N ASP A 93 20.43 3.67 22.60
CA ASP A 93 20.01 4.89 21.92
C ASP A 93 19.21 5.79 22.87
N SER A 94 19.77 6.96 23.17
CA SER A 94 19.10 8.00 23.96
C SER A 94 17.85 8.56 23.29
N GLY A 95 17.71 8.40 21.96
CA GLY A 95 16.55 8.80 21.17
C GLY A 95 15.46 7.74 21.06
N LYS A 96 15.56 6.60 21.78
CA LYS A 96 14.59 5.48 21.67
C LYS A 96 13.12 5.90 21.92
N ALA A 97 12.89 6.93 22.74
CA ALA A 97 11.56 7.47 22.97
C ALA A 97 10.97 8.19 21.72
N GLU A 98 11.82 8.77 20.88
CA GLU A 98 11.41 9.46 19.65
C GLU A 98 11.31 8.50 18.46
N LYS A 99 12.11 7.42 18.49
CA LYS A 99 12.12 6.39 17.45
C LYS A 99 11.96 5.00 18.06
N PRO A 100 10.71 4.57 18.31
CA PRO A 100 10.45 3.27 18.89
C PRO A 100 10.87 2.15 17.92
N TYR A 101 11.28 1.02 18.47
CA TYR A 101 11.71 -0.11 17.66
C TYR A 101 10.51 -0.86 17.08
N GLU A 102 10.46 -0.97 15.76
CA GLU A 102 9.51 -1.79 15.02
C GLU A 102 10.22 -2.99 14.39
N CYS A 103 9.63 -4.18 14.54
CA CYS A 103 10.21 -5.39 14.02
C CYS A 103 9.88 -5.60 12.54
N PRO A 104 10.66 -6.40 11.80
CA PRO A 104 10.36 -6.70 10.40
C PRO A 104 8.96 -7.28 10.19
N HIS A 105 8.45 -8.06 11.14
CA HIS A 105 7.09 -8.59 11.08
C HIS A 105 6.03 -7.48 11.11
N SER A 106 6.17 -6.48 12.00
CA SER A 106 5.27 -5.32 12.05
C SER A 106 5.27 -4.56 10.72
N HIS A 107 6.45 -4.31 10.15
CA HIS A 107 6.55 -3.64 8.85
C HIS A 107 5.90 -4.45 7.72
N LEU A 108 6.13 -5.77 7.67
CA LEU A 108 5.53 -6.65 6.66
C LEU A 108 4.01 -6.63 6.72
N VAL A 109 3.44 -6.72 7.91
CA VAL A 109 1.99 -6.70 8.08
C VAL A 109 1.40 -5.32 7.74
N SER A 110 2.09 -4.21 8.11
CA SER A 110 1.67 -2.87 7.69
C SER A 110 1.64 -2.75 6.17
N MET A 111 2.70 -3.21 5.49
CA MET A 111 2.76 -3.19 4.02
C MET A 111 1.68 -4.08 3.39
N LEU A 112 1.41 -5.25 3.95
CA LEU A 112 0.32 -6.12 3.47
C LEU A 112 -1.05 -5.45 3.61
N GLN A 113 -1.27 -4.74 4.71
CA GLN A 113 -2.50 -3.97 4.92
C GLN A 113 -2.63 -2.85 3.87
N GLU A 114 -1.56 -2.10 3.62
CA GLU A 114 -1.52 -1.06 2.59
C GLU A 114 -1.79 -1.63 1.19
N ILE A 115 -1.14 -2.73 0.83
CA ILE A 115 -1.37 -3.42 -0.45
C ILE A 115 -2.83 -3.83 -0.56
N THR A 116 -3.41 -4.41 0.49
CA THR A 116 -4.82 -4.82 0.48
C THR A 116 -5.76 -3.64 0.25
N VAL A 117 -5.52 -2.51 0.91
CA VAL A 117 -6.29 -1.29 0.72
C VAL A 117 -6.14 -0.75 -0.71
N LEU A 118 -4.92 -0.69 -1.22
CA LEU A 118 -4.64 -0.21 -2.58
C LEU A 118 -5.29 -1.11 -3.64
N SER A 119 -5.17 -2.44 -3.51
CA SER A 119 -5.82 -3.39 -4.40
C SER A 119 -7.33 -3.20 -4.41
N SER A 120 -7.96 -3.04 -3.24
CA SER A 120 -9.40 -2.78 -3.17
C SER A 120 -9.81 -1.45 -3.83
N ALA A 121 -8.97 -0.42 -3.73
CA ALA A 121 -9.23 0.86 -4.38
C ALA A 121 -9.11 0.76 -5.91
N VAL A 122 -8.14 -0.01 -6.41
CA VAL A 122 -7.98 -0.29 -7.84
C VAL A 122 -9.19 -1.04 -8.37
N GLU A 123 -9.64 -2.09 -7.69
CA GLU A 123 -10.85 -2.83 -8.07
C GLU A 123 -12.09 -1.93 -8.06
N ALA A 124 -12.24 -1.06 -7.08
CA ALA A 124 -13.35 -0.10 -7.03
C ALA A 124 -13.31 0.89 -8.22
N LEU A 125 -12.12 1.40 -8.55
CA LEU A 125 -11.93 2.31 -9.68
C LEU A 125 -12.18 1.63 -11.03
N ASP A 126 -11.73 0.38 -11.19
CA ASP A 126 -11.96 -0.42 -12.39
C ASP A 126 -13.46 -0.67 -12.62
N ASN A 127 -14.20 -1.00 -11.56
CA ASN A 127 -15.65 -1.12 -11.62
C ASN A 127 -16.33 0.20 -12.02
N ILE A 128 -15.91 1.33 -11.45
CA ILE A 128 -16.43 2.65 -11.83
C ILE A 128 -16.13 2.94 -13.30
N TYR A 129 -14.91 2.66 -13.75
CA TYR A 129 -14.51 2.84 -15.14
C TYR A 129 -15.39 2.04 -16.10
N GLU A 130 -15.62 0.75 -15.82
CA GLU A 130 -16.46 -0.11 -16.65
C GLU A 130 -17.93 0.34 -16.66
N LEU A 131 -18.46 0.82 -15.52
CA LEU A 131 -19.79 1.42 -15.47
C LEU A 131 -19.88 2.67 -16.36
N LEU A 132 -18.94 3.62 -16.23
CA LEU A 132 -18.91 4.80 -17.09
C LEU A 132 -18.74 4.45 -18.56
N ARG A 133 -17.89 3.46 -18.86
CA ARG A 133 -17.67 2.95 -20.21
C ARG A 133 -18.98 2.45 -20.82
N GLN A 134 -19.76 1.68 -20.08
CA GLN A 134 -21.05 1.17 -20.54
C GLN A 134 -22.09 2.28 -20.77
N GLU A 135 -22.02 3.41 -20.04
CA GLU A 135 -22.94 4.52 -20.28
C GLU A 135 -22.53 5.44 -21.43
N VAL A 136 -21.23 5.70 -21.57
CA VAL A 136 -20.70 6.71 -22.50
C VAL A 136 -20.56 6.14 -23.91
N TYR A 137 -20.07 4.90 -24.06
CA TYR A 137 -19.83 4.32 -25.39
C TYR A 137 -21.09 4.20 -26.25
N PRO A 138 -22.24 3.70 -25.73
CA PRO A 138 -23.46 3.62 -26.53
C PRO A 138 -23.98 5.00 -26.95
N ARG A 139 -23.85 6.00 -26.07
CA ARG A 139 -24.27 7.38 -26.37
C ARG A 139 -23.40 8.02 -27.45
N LEU A 140 -22.08 7.86 -27.35
CA LEU A 140 -21.15 8.31 -28.38
C LEU A 140 -21.45 7.62 -29.72
N TYR A 141 -21.61 6.30 -29.72
CA TYR A 141 -21.93 5.54 -30.93
C TYR A 141 -23.22 6.04 -31.60
N LEU A 142 -24.27 6.26 -30.81
CA LEU A 142 -25.54 6.79 -31.31
C LEU A 142 -25.36 8.19 -31.92
N LEU A 143 -24.68 9.10 -31.23
CA LEU A 143 -24.42 10.45 -31.75
C LEU A 143 -23.63 10.41 -33.06
N THR A 144 -22.57 9.59 -33.13
CA THR A 144 -21.78 9.43 -34.35
C THR A 144 -22.64 8.89 -35.50
N SER A 145 -23.51 7.91 -35.23
CA SER A 145 -24.41 7.36 -36.25
C SER A 145 -25.45 8.37 -36.77
N ILE A 146 -25.99 9.24 -35.90
CA ILE A 146 -26.92 10.30 -36.29
C ILE A 146 -26.21 11.34 -37.15
N LEU A 147 -25.01 11.77 -36.75
CA LEU A 147 -24.21 12.75 -37.49
C LEU A 147 -23.86 12.25 -38.90
N LEU A 148 -23.46 10.98 -39.03
CA LEU A 148 -23.19 10.36 -40.34
C LEU A 148 -24.43 10.34 -41.23
N ASN A 149 -25.61 10.01 -40.69
CA ASN A 149 -26.85 10.02 -41.46
C ASN A 149 -27.28 11.43 -41.89
N LEU A 150 -27.10 12.45 -41.04
CA LEU A 150 -27.36 13.85 -41.40
C LEU A 150 -26.43 14.35 -42.52
N GLN A 151 -25.17 13.91 -42.52
CA GLN A 151 -24.22 14.26 -43.57
C GLN A 151 -24.58 13.60 -44.92
N HIS A 152 -25.06 12.35 -44.89
CA HIS A 152 -25.47 11.63 -46.09
C HIS A 152 -26.73 12.24 -46.73
N ASN A 153 -27.71 12.66 -45.91
CA ASN A 153 -28.96 13.29 -46.40
C ASN A 153 -28.74 14.70 -46.99
N ASN A 154 -27.67 15.41 -46.59
CA ASN A 154 -27.34 16.73 -47.13
C ASN A 154 -26.54 16.70 -48.44
N MET A 155 -26.11 15.54 -48.93
CA MET A 155 -25.36 15.41 -50.19
C MET A 155 -26.19 14.91 -51.40
N VAL A 156 -27.51 14.72 -51.24
CA VAL A 156 -28.41 14.28 -52.34
C VAL A 156 -29.05 15.47 -53.09
N GLY A 157 -28.73 16.71 -52.73
CA GLY A 157 -29.35 17.90 -53.32
C GLY A 157 -28.36 18.98 -53.75
N THR A 158 -27.43 18.68 -54.66
CA THR A 158 -26.85 19.66 -55.62
C THR A 158 -25.85 18.98 -56.55
N LEU A 159 -26.37 18.36 -57.62
CA LEU A 159 -25.62 18.16 -58.85
C LEU A 159 -26.23 19.12 -59.86
N ASP A 160 -25.61 20.28 -60.04
CA ASP A 160 -25.08 20.71 -61.35
C ASP A 160 -24.59 22.16 -61.26
N ARG A 161 -23.32 22.35 -60.91
CA ARG A 161 -22.62 23.57 -61.31
C ARG A 161 -21.17 23.20 -61.59
N THR A 162 -20.93 22.99 -62.88
CA THR A 162 -19.62 22.85 -63.51
C THR A 162 -18.71 23.98 -63.04
N VAL A 163 -17.66 23.63 -62.29
CA VAL A 163 -16.53 24.52 -61.99
C VAL A 163 -15.30 23.98 -62.71
N PRO A 164 -14.51 24.81 -63.43
CA PRO A 164 -13.34 24.35 -64.18
C PRO A 164 -12.16 24.02 -63.25
N PRO A 165 -11.17 23.24 -63.73
CA PRO A 165 -10.04 22.81 -62.92
C PRO A 165 -9.04 23.96 -62.75
N LEU A 166 -8.75 24.34 -61.50
CA LEU A 166 -7.58 25.15 -61.17
C LEU A 166 -6.53 24.29 -60.46
N ALA A 167 -5.31 24.45 -60.97
CA ALA A 167 -4.12 23.67 -60.68
C ALA A 167 -3.71 23.71 -59.21
N TYR A 168 -3.23 22.56 -58.72
CA TYR A 168 -2.51 22.45 -57.45
C TYR A 168 -1.01 22.74 -57.66
N PRO A 169 -0.36 23.54 -56.81
CA PRO A 169 1.08 23.44 -56.59
C PRO A 169 1.38 22.35 -55.54
N PRO A 170 2.59 21.76 -55.56
CA PRO A 170 2.96 20.68 -54.66
C PRO A 170 3.43 21.26 -53.32
N THR A 171 2.85 20.80 -52.21
CA THR A 171 3.40 21.10 -50.88
C THR A 171 3.79 19.79 -50.20
N HIS A 172 5.10 19.59 -50.18
CA HIS A 172 5.85 18.61 -49.42
C HIS A 172 5.42 18.67 -47.93
N VAL A 173 5.10 17.52 -47.33
CA VAL A 173 4.96 17.41 -45.87
C VAL A 173 6.05 16.46 -45.39
N GLU A 174 7.04 17.04 -44.73
CA GLU A 174 8.08 16.31 -44.00
C GLU A 174 7.49 15.62 -42.78
N THR A 175 7.79 14.33 -42.66
CA THR A 175 7.57 13.50 -41.47
C THR A 175 8.42 14.00 -40.29
N PRO A 176 7.88 14.17 -39.08
CA PRO A 176 8.70 14.33 -37.89
C PRO A 176 9.20 12.95 -37.45
N SER A 177 10.49 12.70 -37.66
CA SER A 177 11.20 11.57 -37.06
C SER A 177 11.40 11.81 -35.56
N HIS A 178 10.81 10.97 -34.72
CA HIS A 178 11.09 10.89 -33.30
C HIS A 178 12.36 10.05 -33.07
N PRO A 179 13.48 10.60 -32.54
CA PRO A 179 14.56 9.75 -32.06
C PRO A 179 14.22 9.24 -30.65
N SER A 180 13.86 7.97 -30.57
CA SER A 180 13.86 7.17 -29.35
C SER A 180 15.28 7.04 -28.80
N GLN A 181 15.68 7.96 -27.91
CA GLN A 181 16.92 7.82 -27.14
C GLN A 181 16.69 6.84 -25.98
N SER A 182 17.02 5.58 -26.22
CA SER A 182 17.22 4.57 -25.17
C SER A 182 18.44 4.97 -24.32
N ARG A 183 18.20 5.52 -23.12
CA ARG A 183 19.27 5.75 -22.14
C ARG A 183 19.72 4.41 -21.56
N ARG A 184 20.94 4.00 -21.89
CA ARG A 184 21.66 2.91 -21.20
C ARG A 184 22.43 3.51 -20.03
N PHE A 185 22.21 2.99 -18.83
CA PHE A 185 23.02 3.30 -17.66
C PHE A 185 24.05 2.18 -17.45
N ASN A 186 25.32 2.54 -17.29
CA ASN A 186 26.37 1.60 -16.90
C ASN A 186 26.43 1.55 -15.36
N ILE A 187 26.31 0.35 -14.80
CA ILE A 187 26.49 0.10 -13.37
C ILE A 187 27.98 -0.14 -13.13
N VAL A 188 28.58 0.66 -12.26
CA VAL A 188 29.93 0.42 -11.72
C VAL A 188 29.77 -0.27 -10.38
N LEU A 189 30.33 -1.48 -10.25
CA LEU A 189 30.44 -2.18 -8.97
C LEU A 189 31.77 -1.74 -8.33
N SER A 190 31.68 -1.15 -7.15
CA SER A 190 32.81 -0.81 -6.27
C SER A 190 32.89 -1.78 -5.09
#